data_AF-A0A9P4M0N3-F1
#
_entry.id   AF-A0A9P4M0N3-F1
#
_cell.length_a   1.000
_cell.length_b   1.000
_cell.length_c   1.000
_cell.angle_alpha   90.00
_cell.angle_beta   90.00
_cell.angle_gamma   90.00
#
_symmetry.space_group_name_H-M   'P 1'
#
loop_
_entity.id
_entity.type
_entity.pdbx_description
1 polymer ?
#
loop_
_entity_poly.entity_id
_entity_poly.type
_entity_poly.pdbx_seq_one_letter_code
_entity_poly.pdbx_strand_id
1 'polypeptide(L)'
;MAQIYAKTTFALIVATGEYMNTPIPGVSQDRAQPPDPVDSPWKSLASTKWRTRAWTYQESILPRRKLYIMDNQVWFECQEAIMYESLSAAHFRREKILHKVGNTNGPDHSTDGVSKQNGNTQWEDYKRHLSAYSVLSLSSATDIFNAFDGITNALYGSKSTTFGLPFVDFEKAILWDVFVREDRDEKASHDIRKANDVIIPSWSWASIRGHISIKRKSYAFFAVNAPVVSGALVNWLEFDKTDTCPRILVLGV
;
A
#
# COMPACT_ATOMS: atom_id res chain seq x y z
N MET A 1 1.15 -7.08 -16.19
CA MET A 1 -0.20 -6.70 -15.71
C MET A 1 -0.33 -5.22 -15.43
N ALA A 2 0.52 -4.63 -14.58
CA ALA A 2 0.47 -3.21 -14.20
C ALA A 2 0.28 -2.19 -15.36
N GLN A 3 0.95 -2.39 -16.50
CA GLN A 3 0.81 -1.50 -17.66
C GLN A 3 -0.61 -1.41 -18.23
N ILE A 4 -1.41 -2.48 -18.09
CA ILE A 4 -2.81 -2.51 -18.56
C ILE A 4 -3.61 -1.47 -17.78
N TYR A 5 -3.50 -1.49 -16.45
CA TYR A 5 -4.18 -0.55 -15.56
C TYR A 5 -3.62 0.87 -15.68
N ALA A 6 -2.31 1.04 -15.90
CA ALA A 6 -1.71 2.35 -16.06
C ALA A 6 -2.11 3.05 -17.39
N LYS A 7 -2.45 2.28 -18.43
CA LYS A 7 -2.79 2.79 -19.77
C LYS A 7 -4.27 2.69 -20.13
N THR A 8 -5.12 2.18 -19.23
CA THR A 8 -6.56 2.06 -19.50
C THR A 8 -7.25 3.43 -19.53
N THR A 9 -8.30 3.55 -20.37
CA THR A 9 -9.18 4.72 -20.38
C THR A 9 -9.91 4.87 -19.05
N PHE A 10 -10.41 3.76 -18.50
CA PHE A 10 -10.90 3.64 -17.13
C PHE A 10 -10.86 2.18 -16.70
N ALA A 11 -10.77 1.92 -15.40
CA ALA A 11 -10.94 0.59 -14.84
C ALA A 11 -12.38 0.42 -14.34
N LEU A 12 -13.03 -0.64 -14.78
CA LEU A 12 -14.29 -1.09 -14.21
C LEU A 12 -14.00 -1.98 -13.01
N ILE A 13 -14.45 -1.57 -11.82
CA ILE A 13 -14.21 -2.27 -10.57
C ILE A 13 -15.56 -2.74 -10.03
N VAL A 14 -15.81 -4.04 -10.15
CA VAL A 14 -16.96 -4.68 -9.49
C VAL A 14 -16.48 -5.13 -8.12
N ALA A 15 -16.83 -4.36 -7.09
CA ALA A 15 -16.40 -4.63 -5.72
C ALA A 15 -17.41 -5.48 -4.93
N THR A 16 -18.45 -5.98 -5.61
CA THR A 16 -19.49 -6.84 -5.03
C THR A 16 -19.09 -8.31 -5.04
N GLY A 17 -19.69 -9.04 -4.11
CA GLY A 17 -19.51 -10.48 -4.00
C GLY A 17 -18.09 -10.91 -3.62
N GLU A 18 -17.93 -12.22 -3.63
CA GLU A 18 -16.68 -12.88 -3.25
C GLU A 18 -15.98 -13.55 -4.43
N TYR A 19 -16.70 -13.86 -5.51
CA TYR A 19 -16.18 -14.72 -6.59
C TYR A 19 -16.43 -14.08 -7.96
N MET A 20 -15.67 -14.51 -8.97
CA MET A 20 -15.79 -13.94 -10.33
C MET A 20 -17.12 -14.26 -11.03
N ASN A 21 -17.87 -15.25 -10.55
CA ASN A 21 -19.18 -15.61 -11.06
C ASN A 21 -20.33 -14.86 -10.37
N THR A 22 -20.03 -13.89 -9.49
CA THR A 22 -21.08 -13.05 -8.91
C THR A 22 -21.71 -12.18 -10.02
N PRO A 23 -23.05 -12.19 -10.16
CA PRO A 23 -23.74 -11.33 -11.14
C PRO A 23 -23.45 -9.86 -10.87
N ILE A 24 -23.33 -9.08 -11.95
CA ILE A 24 -23.04 -7.64 -11.84
C ILE A 24 -24.35 -6.89 -11.54
N PRO A 25 -24.48 -6.21 -10.39
CA PRO A 25 -25.69 -5.45 -10.07
C PRO A 25 -25.90 -4.29 -11.06
N GLY A 26 -27.13 -4.17 -11.57
CA GLY A 26 -27.52 -3.18 -12.57
C GLY A 26 -27.19 -3.59 -14.01
N VAL A 27 -26.62 -4.78 -14.22
CA VAL A 27 -26.33 -5.33 -15.55
C VAL A 27 -26.91 -6.73 -15.70
N SER A 28 -26.49 -7.67 -14.84
CA SER A 28 -26.93 -9.07 -14.88
C SER A 28 -28.09 -9.37 -13.92
N GLN A 29 -28.28 -8.49 -12.93
CA GLN A 29 -29.39 -8.55 -11.97
C GLN A 29 -29.82 -7.13 -11.62
N ASP A 30 -31.05 -6.98 -11.14
CA ASP A 30 -31.52 -5.71 -10.62
C ASP A 30 -30.69 -5.27 -9.42
N ARG A 31 -30.43 -3.96 -9.34
CA ARG A 31 -29.65 -3.37 -8.26
C ARG A 31 -30.58 -2.73 -7.24
N ALA A 32 -30.29 -2.93 -5.96
CA ALA A 32 -31.01 -2.24 -4.89
C ALA A 32 -30.73 -0.73 -4.95
N GLN A 33 -31.71 0.06 -4.53
CA GLN A 33 -31.51 1.48 -4.31
C GLN A 33 -30.49 1.71 -3.18
N PRO A 34 -29.67 2.78 -3.25
CA PRO A 34 -28.78 3.12 -2.15
C PRO A 34 -29.59 3.41 -0.87
N PRO A 35 -29.04 3.12 0.32
CA PRO A 35 -29.65 3.47 1.60
C PRO A 35 -29.72 4.99 1.79
N ASP A 36 -30.71 5.47 2.55
CA ASP A 36 -30.84 6.88 2.94
C ASP A 36 -30.57 7.03 4.46
N PRO A 37 -29.55 7.79 4.89
CA PRO A 37 -28.57 8.54 4.08
C PRO A 37 -27.56 7.63 3.38
N VAL A 38 -27.09 8.08 2.20
CA VAL A 38 -26.02 7.39 1.46
C VAL A 38 -24.72 7.52 2.23
N ASP A 39 -24.17 6.40 2.69
CA ASP A 39 -22.84 6.32 3.30
C ASP A 39 -21.75 6.76 2.30
N SER A 40 -20.63 7.29 2.80
CA SER A 40 -19.46 7.57 1.95
C SER A 40 -19.05 6.33 1.15
N PRO A 41 -18.84 6.43 -0.18
CA PRO A 41 -18.47 5.28 -1.02
C PRO A 41 -17.25 4.51 -0.48
N TRP A 42 -16.31 5.22 0.13
CA TRP A 42 -15.08 4.66 0.68
C TRP A 42 -15.30 3.82 1.93
N LYS A 43 -16.29 4.19 2.75
CA LYS A 43 -16.66 3.43 3.94
C LYS A 43 -17.22 2.06 3.54
N SER A 44 -18.10 2.03 2.55
CA SER A 44 -18.66 0.79 2.02
C SER A 44 -17.61 -0.03 1.26
N LEU A 45 -16.70 0.60 0.51
CA LEU A 45 -15.61 -0.10 -0.18
C LEU A 45 -14.64 -0.78 0.81
N ALA A 46 -14.37 -0.16 1.95
CA ALA A 46 -13.39 -0.63 2.93
C ALA A 46 -13.71 -2.03 3.48
N SER A 47 -14.99 -2.40 3.57
CA SER A 47 -15.43 -3.72 4.04
C SER A 47 -15.52 -4.78 2.93
N THR A 48 -15.33 -4.41 1.66
CA THR A 48 -15.48 -5.35 0.55
C THR A 48 -14.35 -6.37 0.50
N LYS A 49 -14.67 -7.59 0.05
CA LYS A 49 -13.65 -8.62 -0.18
C LYS A 49 -12.61 -8.17 -1.21
N TRP A 50 -13.05 -7.47 -2.26
CA TRP A 50 -12.18 -6.89 -3.28
C TRP A 50 -11.09 -6.02 -2.65
N ARG A 51 -11.44 -5.11 -1.72
CA ARG A 51 -10.48 -4.19 -1.10
C ARG A 51 -9.40 -4.86 -0.25
N THR A 52 -9.69 -6.06 0.25
CA THR A 52 -8.78 -6.85 1.09
C THR A 52 -7.76 -7.66 0.30
N ARG A 53 -7.91 -7.81 -1.02
CA ARG A 53 -7.03 -8.67 -1.84
C ARG A 53 -5.80 -7.90 -2.29
N ALA A 54 -4.62 -8.49 -2.18
CA ALA A 54 -3.38 -7.82 -2.57
C ALA A 54 -3.33 -7.54 -4.08
N TRP A 55 -3.83 -8.47 -4.91
CA TRP A 55 -3.79 -8.29 -6.37
C TRP A 55 -4.70 -7.16 -6.88
N THR A 56 -5.73 -6.76 -6.13
CA THR A 56 -6.62 -5.64 -6.50
C THR A 56 -5.97 -4.27 -6.22
N TYR A 57 -4.85 -4.25 -5.48
CA TYR A 57 -4.16 -3.01 -5.14
C TYR A 57 -3.75 -2.23 -6.40
N GLN A 58 -3.17 -2.90 -7.40
CA GLN A 58 -2.80 -2.26 -8.67
C GLN A 58 -4.03 -1.72 -9.42
N GLU A 59 -5.19 -2.37 -9.30
CA GLU A 59 -6.45 -1.91 -9.91
C GLU A 59 -6.98 -0.64 -9.23
N SER A 60 -6.74 -0.52 -7.92
CA SER A 60 -7.16 0.66 -7.15
C SER A 60 -6.26 1.88 -7.36
N ILE A 61 -4.97 1.66 -7.64
CA ILE A 61 -3.93 2.71 -7.62
C ILE A 61 -3.49 3.17 -9.01
N LEU A 62 -3.31 2.25 -9.98
CA LEU A 62 -2.71 2.58 -11.28
C LEU A 62 -3.65 3.29 -12.25
N PRO A 63 -4.95 2.95 -12.35
CA PRO A 63 -5.87 3.62 -13.26
C PRO A 63 -6.15 5.06 -12.82
N ARG A 64 -6.13 5.98 -13.79
CA ARG A 64 -6.46 7.40 -13.55
C ARG A 64 -7.95 7.67 -13.43
N ARG A 65 -8.78 6.75 -13.94
CA ARG A 65 -10.24 6.83 -13.95
C ARG A 65 -10.79 5.46 -13.57
N LYS A 66 -11.73 5.44 -12.63
CA LYS A 66 -12.27 4.20 -12.05
C LYS A 66 -13.78 4.34 -11.94
N LEU A 67 -14.49 3.32 -12.37
CA LEU A 67 -15.94 3.18 -12.20
C LEU A 67 -16.17 2.00 -11.26
N TYR A 68 -16.67 2.29 -10.07
CA TYR A 68 -16.96 1.31 -9.05
C TYR A 68 -18.44 0.92 -9.11
N ILE A 69 -18.70 -0.37 -9.18
CA ILE A 69 -20.03 -0.97 -9.07
C ILE A 69 -20.11 -1.72 -7.76
N MET A 70 -21.08 -1.33 -6.92
CA MET A 70 -21.44 -2.00 -5.68
C MET A 70 -22.91 -2.43 -5.67
N ASP A 71 -23.33 -3.19 -4.65
CA ASP A 71 -24.66 -3.79 -4.58
C ASP A 71 -25.79 -2.75 -4.53
N ASN A 72 -25.47 -1.56 -4.01
CA ASN A 72 -26.44 -0.49 -3.76
C ASN A 72 -26.00 0.88 -4.27
N GLN A 73 -24.77 1.03 -4.79
CA GLN A 73 -24.29 2.31 -5.31
C GLN A 73 -23.28 2.13 -6.44
N VAL A 74 -23.22 3.13 -7.32
CA VAL A 74 -22.19 3.27 -8.36
C VAL A 74 -21.50 4.60 -8.18
N TRP A 75 -20.17 4.63 -8.34
CA TRP A 75 -19.45 5.90 -8.39
C TRP A 75 -18.28 5.87 -9.36
N PHE A 76 -17.97 7.05 -9.85
CA PHE A 76 -16.82 7.34 -10.68
C PHE A 76 -15.80 8.16 -9.89
N GLU A 77 -14.53 7.81 -10.04
CA GLU A 77 -13.39 8.54 -9.48
C GLU A 77 -12.40 8.86 -10.59
N CYS A 78 -11.91 10.09 -10.63
CA CYS A 78 -10.72 10.48 -11.39
C CYS A 78 -9.81 11.39 -10.55
N GLN A 79 -8.74 11.89 -11.15
CA GLN A 79 -7.79 12.79 -10.49
C GLN A 79 -8.37 14.16 -10.10
N GLU A 80 -9.55 14.52 -10.59
CA GLU A 80 -10.15 15.85 -10.37
C GLU A 80 -11.44 15.82 -9.54
N ALA A 81 -12.18 14.70 -9.60
CA ALA A 81 -13.49 14.62 -8.99
C ALA A 81 -13.91 13.18 -8.67
N ILE A 82 -14.83 13.10 -7.71
CA ILE A 82 -15.59 11.91 -7.39
C ILE A 82 -17.06 12.21 -7.66
N MET A 83 -17.75 11.28 -8.32
CA MET A 83 -19.17 11.37 -8.64
C MET A 83 -19.88 10.11 -8.21
N TYR A 84 -20.87 10.22 -7.34
CA TYR A 84 -21.64 9.07 -6.85
C TYR A 84 -23.14 9.36 -6.86
N GLU A 85 -23.93 8.28 -6.81
CA GLU A 85 -25.38 8.35 -6.80
C GLU A 85 -25.90 9.04 -5.54
N SER A 86 -26.94 9.88 -5.70
CA SER A 86 -27.60 10.57 -4.60
C SER A 86 -29.11 10.47 -4.75
N LEU A 87 -29.79 10.11 -3.66
CA LEU A 87 -31.25 9.92 -3.62
C LEU A 87 -32.04 11.23 -3.70
N SER A 88 -31.39 12.40 -3.62
CA SER A 88 -32.03 13.68 -3.94
C SER A 88 -32.17 13.85 -5.46
N ALA A 89 -33.03 13.00 -6.03
CA ALA A 89 -33.75 12.88 -7.30
C ALA A 89 -33.41 13.72 -8.58
N ALA A 90 -32.37 14.55 -8.65
CA ALA A 90 -32.13 15.36 -9.86
C ALA A 90 -30.65 15.60 -10.25
N HIS A 91 -29.66 15.30 -9.41
CA HIS A 91 -28.28 15.64 -9.70
C HIS A 91 -27.27 14.60 -9.20
N PHE A 92 -26.31 14.21 -10.06
CA PHE A 92 -25.08 13.57 -9.62
C PHE A 92 -24.35 14.50 -8.65
N ARG A 93 -24.01 14.02 -7.45
CA ARG A 93 -23.17 14.80 -6.54
C ARG A 93 -21.74 14.73 -7.04
N ARG A 94 -21.23 15.84 -7.56
CA ARG A 94 -19.82 16.01 -7.92
C ARG A 94 -19.09 16.67 -6.76
N GLU A 95 -18.22 15.92 -6.11
CA GLU A 95 -17.26 16.48 -5.15
C GLU A 95 -15.96 16.77 -5.89
N LYS A 96 -15.56 18.05 -5.92
CA LYS A 96 -14.19 18.42 -6.34
C LYS A 96 -13.23 17.95 -5.27
N ILE A 97 -12.12 17.35 -5.69
CA ILE A 97 -11.03 17.02 -4.79
C ILE A 97 -10.36 18.35 -4.45
N LEU A 98 -10.73 18.93 -3.31
CA LEU A 98 -9.98 20.06 -2.77
C LEU A 98 -8.64 19.49 -2.30
N HIS A 99 -7.55 19.95 -2.91
CA HIS A 99 -6.19 19.76 -2.42
C HIS A 99 -6.05 20.44 -1.05
N LYS A 100 -6.64 19.88 0.00
CA LYS A 100 -6.48 20.42 1.35
C LYS A 100 -5.06 20.11 1.81
N VAL A 101 -4.22 21.13 1.69
CA VAL A 101 -3.05 21.34 2.56
C VAL A 101 -3.60 21.37 3.99
N GLY A 102 -3.47 20.28 4.74
CA GLY A 102 -3.79 20.29 6.16
C GLY A 102 -4.43 19.01 6.67
N ASN A 103 -3.58 18.18 7.31
CA ASN A 103 -3.87 17.40 8.51
C ASN A 103 -5.34 17.02 8.76
N THR A 104 -5.88 16.07 8.00
CA THR A 104 -7.12 15.38 8.38
C THR A 104 -6.75 14.01 8.94
N ASN A 105 -6.95 13.82 10.24
CA ASN A 105 -6.89 12.52 10.93
C ASN A 105 -8.04 11.57 10.53
N GLY A 106 -8.65 11.78 9.35
CA GLY A 106 -9.67 10.91 8.78
C GLY A 106 -9.01 9.88 7.87
N PRO A 107 -9.66 8.72 7.62
CA PRO A 107 -9.11 7.73 6.71
C PRO A 107 -9.03 8.37 5.31
N ASP A 108 -7.86 8.29 4.70
CA ASP A 108 -7.52 8.90 3.41
C ASP A 108 -8.41 8.31 2.31
N HIS A 109 -9.52 8.99 2.03
CA HIS A 109 -10.62 8.45 1.25
C HIS A 109 -10.52 8.92 -0.21
N SER A 110 -9.56 8.30 -0.90
CA SER A 110 -9.33 8.28 -2.35
C SER A 110 -8.81 9.54 -3.03
N THR A 111 -7.90 9.27 -3.97
CA THR A 111 -7.44 10.03 -5.15
C THR A 111 -5.92 10.08 -5.26
N ASP A 112 -5.22 9.70 -4.19
CA ASP A 112 -3.80 9.44 -4.22
C ASP A 112 -3.53 8.13 -4.99
N GLY A 113 -3.37 8.26 -6.30
CA GLY A 113 -2.85 7.21 -7.17
C GLY A 113 -1.41 6.85 -6.80
N VAL A 114 -0.56 6.66 -7.80
CA VAL A 114 0.85 6.29 -7.59
C VAL A 114 1.62 7.35 -6.79
N SER A 115 1.33 8.63 -7.02
CA SER A 115 1.96 9.73 -6.29
C SER A 115 0.91 10.69 -5.74
N LYS A 116 1.14 11.22 -4.53
CA LYS A 116 0.28 12.25 -3.95
C LYS A 116 0.43 13.54 -4.75
N GLN A 117 -0.69 14.19 -5.09
CA GLN A 117 -0.66 15.41 -5.89
C GLN A 117 0.01 16.61 -5.17
N ASN A 118 0.28 16.51 -3.86
CA ASN A 118 0.85 17.58 -3.03
C ASN A 118 2.38 17.51 -2.86
N GLY A 119 3.10 16.86 -3.79
CA GLY A 119 4.57 16.93 -3.83
C GLY A 119 5.30 16.01 -2.85
N ASN A 120 4.70 14.86 -2.49
CA ASN A 120 5.45 13.83 -1.80
C ASN A 120 6.69 13.43 -2.60
N THR A 121 7.77 13.12 -1.89
CA THR A 121 8.92 12.47 -2.54
C THR A 121 8.54 11.07 -2.98
N GLN A 122 9.17 10.59 -4.05
CA GLN A 122 9.04 9.20 -4.53
C GLN A 122 9.23 8.18 -3.39
N TRP A 123 10.16 8.45 -2.47
CA TRP A 123 10.40 7.64 -1.28
C TRP A 123 9.22 7.62 -0.30
N GLU A 124 8.55 8.75 -0.09
CA GLU A 124 7.35 8.81 0.77
C GLU A 124 6.17 8.06 0.16
N ASP A 125 6.01 8.14 -1.16
CA ASP A 125 5.01 7.37 -1.88
C ASP A 125 5.30 5.88 -1.82
N TYR A 126 6.56 5.46 -1.97
CA TYR A 126 6.98 4.08 -1.78
C TYR A 126 6.59 3.55 -0.39
N LYS A 127 6.95 4.28 0.69
CA LYS A 127 6.60 3.88 2.07
C LYS A 127 5.08 3.78 2.27
N ARG A 128 4.33 4.75 1.76
CA ARG A 128 2.86 4.76 1.83
C ARG A 128 2.28 3.53 1.16
N HIS A 129 2.72 3.23 -0.05
CA HIS A 129 2.24 2.08 -0.80
C HIS A 129 2.66 0.76 -0.19
N LEU A 130 3.91 0.63 0.27
CA LEU A 130 4.41 -0.56 0.97
C LEU A 130 3.55 -0.86 2.20
N SER A 131 3.29 0.16 3.01
CA SER A 131 2.52 0.03 4.23
C SER A 131 1.09 -0.40 3.96
N ALA A 132 0.41 0.25 3.01
CA ALA A 132 -0.96 -0.08 2.63
C ALA A 132 -1.09 -1.44 1.92
N TYR A 133 -0.07 -1.89 1.19
CA TYR A 133 -0.07 -3.16 0.48
C TYR A 133 0.22 -4.35 1.40
N SER A 134 1.15 -4.19 2.35
CA SER A 134 1.65 -5.29 3.20
C SER A 134 0.59 -6.00 4.04
N VAL A 135 -0.48 -5.28 4.40
CA VAL A 135 -1.60 -5.81 5.20
C VAL A 135 -2.66 -6.55 4.38
N LEU A 136 -2.54 -6.56 3.05
CA LEU A 136 -3.54 -7.17 2.18
C LEU A 136 -3.40 -8.70 2.14
N SER A 137 -4.54 -9.35 1.93
CA SER A 137 -4.63 -10.81 1.84
C SER A 137 -4.13 -11.33 0.48
N LEU A 138 -3.37 -12.42 0.53
CA LEU A 138 -2.83 -13.10 -0.64
C LEU A 138 -3.39 -14.51 -0.70
N SER A 139 -3.97 -14.88 -1.85
CA SER A 139 -4.36 -16.26 -2.13
C SER A 139 -3.13 -17.12 -2.42
N SER A 140 -2.17 -16.58 -3.16
CA SER A 140 -0.85 -17.19 -3.39
C SER A 140 0.24 -16.28 -2.84
N ALA A 141 1.19 -16.85 -2.11
CA ALA A 141 2.36 -16.11 -1.62
C ALA A 141 3.26 -15.62 -2.76
N THR A 142 3.20 -16.24 -3.94
CA THR A 142 3.95 -15.84 -5.14
C THR A 142 3.52 -14.47 -5.66
N ASP A 143 2.30 -14.03 -5.35
CA ASP A 143 1.73 -12.78 -5.82
C ASP A 143 2.16 -11.55 -5.02
N ILE A 144 2.92 -11.74 -3.93
CA ILE A 144 3.39 -10.65 -3.04
C ILE A 144 4.19 -9.59 -3.80
N PHE A 145 4.88 -9.97 -4.87
CA PHE A 145 5.63 -9.01 -5.68
C PHE A 145 4.83 -8.52 -6.89
N ASN A 146 3.90 -9.30 -7.43
CA ASN A 146 3.27 -9.03 -8.73
C ASN A 146 2.52 -7.69 -8.78
N ALA A 147 1.68 -7.42 -7.79
CA ALA A 147 0.93 -6.15 -7.73
C ALA A 147 1.82 -4.99 -7.26
N PHE A 148 2.76 -5.25 -6.35
CA PHE A 148 3.65 -4.22 -5.83
C PHE A 148 4.69 -3.77 -6.86
N ASP A 149 5.17 -4.68 -7.71
CA ASP A 149 6.05 -4.39 -8.84
C ASP A 149 5.42 -3.38 -9.81
N GLY A 150 4.09 -3.43 -9.98
CA GLY A 150 3.38 -2.41 -10.74
C GLY A 150 3.52 -1.01 -10.16
N ILE A 151 3.45 -0.90 -8.83
CA ILE A 151 3.59 0.37 -8.11
C ILE A 151 5.03 0.84 -8.14
N THR A 152 5.98 -0.04 -7.84
CA THR A 152 7.40 0.32 -7.84
C THR A 152 7.90 0.67 -9.25
N ASN A 153 7.43 -0.02 -10.29
CA ASN A 153 7.73 0.35 -11.67
C ASN A 153 7.16 1.73 -12.03
N ALA A 154 5.98 2.08 -11.52
CA ALA A 154 5.38 3.40 -11.75
C ALA A 154 6.11 4.51 -10.99
N LEU A 155 6.66 4.20 -9.81
CA LEU A 155 7.48 5.13 -9.03
C LEU A 155 8.88 5.27 -9.62
N TYR A 156 9.63 4.17 -9.72
CA TYR A 156 11.07 4.12 -9.96
C TYR A 156 11.48 3.70 -11.38
N GLY A 157 10.52 3.34 -12.24
CA GLY A 157 10.79 2.82 -13.58
C GLY A 157 11.00 1.30 -13.61
N SER A 158 11.07 0.73 -14.82
CA SER A 158 11.16 -0.72 -14.99
C SER A 158 12.48 -1.30 -14.48
N LYS A 159 12.42 -2.48 -13.83
CA LYS A 159 13.60 -3.22 -13.32
C LYS A 159 14.46 -2.41 -12.33
N SER A 160 13.85 -1.44 -11.65
CA SER A 160 14.50 -0.57 -10.67
C SER A 160 14.46 -1.12 -9.24
N THR A 161 13.91 -2.32 -9.06
CA THR A 161 13.73 -2.95 -7.74
C THR A 161 14.18 -4.40 -7.73
N THR A 162 14.52 -4.89 -6.53
CA THR A 162 14.84 -6.29 -6.25
C THR A 162 14.04 -6.76 -5.04
N PHE A 163 13.28 -7.85 -5.19
CA PHE A 163 12.40 -8.39 -4.13
C PHE A 163 11.56 -7.31 -3.41
N GLY A 164 11.00 -6.38 -4.19
CA GLY A 164 10.18 -5.28 -3.68
C GLY A 164 10.95 -4.10 -3.06
N LEU A 165 12.29 -4.08 -3.09
CA LEU A 165 13.12 -2.97 -2.61
C LEU A 165 13.70 -2.16 -3.79
N PRO A 166 13.53 -0.83 -3.84
CA PRO A 166 14.11 0.02 -4.87
C PRO A 166 15.63 0.15 -4.73
N PHE A 167 16.38 0.06 -5.84
CA PHE A 167 17.84 0.17 -5.82
C PHE A 167 18.32 1.55 -5.33
N VAL A 168 17.67 2.62 -5.79
CA VAL A 168 18.06 4.01 -5.45
C VAL A 168 17.87 4.36 -3.98
N ASP A 169 16.96 3.65 -3.29
CA ASP A 169 16.67 3.85 -1.87
C ASP A 169 16.95 2.57 -1.06
N PHE A 170 17.76 1.64 -1.58
CA PHE A 170 17.92 0.30 -1.01
C PHE A 170 18.34 0.33 0.46
N GLU A 171 19.31 1.17 0.80
CA GLU A 171 19.83 1.36 2.17
C GLU A 171 18.74 1.79 3.15
N LYS A 172 17.75 2.57 2.68
CA LYS A 172 16.61 2.98 3.51
C LYS A 172 15.52 1.90 3.51
N ALA A 173 15.33 1.24 2.37
CA ALA A 173 14.27 0.26 2.14
C ALA A 173 14.49 -1.04 2.92
N ILE A 174 15.74 -1.41 3.19
CA ILE A 174 16.08 -2.59 4.01
C ILE A 174 15.81 -2.40 5.50
N LEU A 175 15.60 -1.16 5.96
CA LEU A 175 15.30 -0.81 7.36
C LEU A 175 13.80 -0.94 7.70
N TRP A 176 13.09 -1.83 7.01
CA TRP A 176 11.69 -2.09 7.25
C TRP A 176 11.51 -2.81 8.60
N ASP A 177 10.35 -2.61 9.21
CA ASP A 177 9.95 -3.22 10.48
C ASP A 177 8.46 -3.53 10.47
N VAL A 178 8.03 -4.42 11.37
CA VAL A 178 6.62 -4.72 11.60
C VAL A 178 6.06 -3.67 12.55
N PHE A 179 5.08 -2.91 12.07
CA PHE A 179 4.34 -1.97 12.90
C PHE A 179 3.50 -2.75 13.91
N VAL A 180 3.79 -2.51 15.19
CA VAL A 180 3.00 -2.99 16.33
C VAL A 180 2.21 -1.82 16.88
N ARG A 181 0.91 -2.01 17.03
CA ARG A 181 0.03 -1.00 17.60
C ARG A 181 0.06 -1.15 19.11
N GLU A 182 0.70 -0.20 19.82
CA GLU A 182 0.95 -0.25 21.26
C GLU A 182 -0.32 -0.43 22.13
N ASP A 183 -1.49 -0.05 21.59
CA ASP A 183 -2.80 -0.10 22.26
C ASP A 183 -3.49 -1.48 22.20
N ARG A 184 -2.90 -2.45 21.50
CA ARG A 184 -3.35 -3.84 21.54
C ARG A 184 -2.20 -4.67 22.10
N ASP A 185 -2.48 -5.58 23.03
CA ASP A 185 -1.57 -6.64 23.46
C ASP A 185 -1.25 -7.66 22.34
N GLU A 186 -1.27 -7.22 21.07
CA GLU A 186 -0.79 -7.94 19.92
C GLU A 186 0.73 -7.82 19.90
N LYS A 187 1.43 -8.85 20.42
CA LYS A 187 2.85 -9.01 20.15
C LYS A 187 3.08 -8.95 18.64
N ALA A 188 4.15 -8.28 18.21
CA ALA A 188 4.61 -8.35 16.82
C ALA A 188 4.71 -9.82 16.41
N SER A 189 3.76 -10.33 15.64
CA SER A 189 3.91 -11.66 15.09
C SER A 189 4.86 -11.54 13.92
N HIS A 190 6.11 -11.96 14.13
CA HIS A 190 7.07 -12.15 13.04
C HIS A 190 6.73 -13.43 12.28
N ASP A 191 5.48 -13.54 11.85
CA ASP A 191 4.98 -14.72 11.16
C ASP A 191 5.61 -14.78 9.78
N ILE A 192 6.57 -15.68 9.64
CA ILE A 192 7.27 -15.91 8.37
C ILE A 192 6.25 -16.35 7.33
N ARG A 193 6.25 -15.64 6.20
CA ARG A 193 5.47 -16.00 5.02
C ARG A 193 6.07 -17.25 4.41
N LYS A 194 5.44 -18.39 4.70
CA LYS A 194 5.75 -19.66 4.03
C LYS A 194 5.11 -19.67 2.64
N ALA A 195 5.92 -19.96 1.63
CA ALA A 195 5.50 -20.20 0.26
C ALA A 195 6.17 -21.50 -0.18
N ASN A 196 5.39 -22.53 -0.52
CA ASN A 196 5.96 -23.83 -0.87
C ASN A 196 6.78 -23.79 -2.16
N ASP A 197 6.45 -22.88 -3.07
CA ASP A 197 7.00 -22.86 -4.43
C ASP A 197 7.87 -21.63 -4.74
N VAL A 198 8.05 -20.71 -3.78
CA VAL A 198 8.83 -19.48 -3.99
C VAL A 198 9.71 -19.19 -2.78
N ILE A 199 11.01 -19.06 -3.04
CA ILE A 199 11.98 -18.60 -2.04
C ILE A 199 11.84 -17.08 -1.93
N ILE A 200 11.33 -16.61 -0.79
CA ILE A 200 11.32 -15.19 -0.44
C ILE A 200 12.54 -14.93 0.45
N PRO A 201 13.47 -14.06 0.04
CA PRO A 201 14.64 -13.75 0.87
C PRO A 201 14.22 -13.16 2.22
N SER A 202 14.86 -13.60 3.30
CA SER A 202 14.57 -13.14 4.67
C SER A 202 14.79 -11.65 4.89
N TRP A 203 15.63 -11.01 4.08
CA TRP A 203 15.88 -9.57 4.14
C TRP A 203 14.80 -8.74 3.41
N SER A 204 13.91 -9.36 2.65
CA SER A 204 12.78 -8.67 2.02
C SER A 204 11.63 -8.55 3.01
N TRP A 205 10.96 -7.38 3.02
CA TRP A 205 9.74 -7.17 3.79
C TRP A 205 8.64 -8.19 3.46
N ALA A 206 8.67 -8.76 2.25
CA ALA A 206 7.72 -9.77 1.80
C ALA A 206 7.81 -11.09 2.60
N SER A 207 8.94 -11.33 3.27
CA SER A 207 9.19 -12.55 4.04
C SER A 207 8.36 -12.64 5.32
N ILE A 208 7.79 -11.54 5.80
CA ILE A 208 6.98 -11.49 7.02
C ILE A 208 5.54 -11.09 6.66
N ARG A 209 4.58 -11.63 7.42
CA ARG A 209 3.18 -11.20 7.39
C ARG A 209 2.97 -10.09 8.42
N GLY A 210 2.28 -9.03 8.03
CA GLY A 210 1.91 -7.96 8.96
C GLY A 210 1.93 -6.59 8.32
N HIS A 211 1.71 -5.57 9.15
CA HIS A 211 1.74 -4.18 8.74
C HIS A 211 3.19 -3.71 8.67
N ILE A 212 3.75 -3.62 7.47
CA ILE A 212 5.13 -3.19 7.28
C ILE A 212 5.22 -1.66 7.29
N SER A 213 6.24 -1.14 7.97
CA SER A 213 6.55 0.28 8.00
C SER A 213 8.06 0.51 7.96
N ILE A 214 8.46 1.63 7.37
CA ILE A 214 9.85 2.09 7.40
C ILE A 214 9.85 3.38 8.21
N LYS A 215 10.18 3.27 9.49
CA LYS A 215 10.26 4.42 10.38
C LYS A 215 11.45 5.28 9.99
N ARG A 216 11.28 6.60 9.98
CA ARG A 216 12.43 7.51 10.13
C ARG A 216 12.94 7.26 11.55
N LYS A 217 14.05 6.52 11.71
CA LYS A 217 14.84 6.66 12.92
C LYS A 217 15.42 8.07 12.85
N SER A 218 14.76 9.03 13.50
CA SER A 218 15.38 10.30 13.81
C SER A 218 16.50 9.99 14.79
N TYR A 219 17.69 9.73 14.27
CA TYR A 219 18.89 9.87 15.08
C TYR A 219 18.96 11.38 15.38
N ALA A 220 18.50 11.77 16.57
CA ALA A 220 18.93 13.02 17.14
C ALA A 220 20.44 12.85 17.29
N PHE A 221 21.20 13.38 16.32
CA PHE A 221 22.62 13.60 16.50
C PHE A 221 22.71 14.60 17.65
N PHE A 222 22.94 14.12 18.87
CA PHE A 222 23.59 14.93 19.87
C PHE A 222 24.93 15.29 19.25
N ALA A 223 25.02 16.49 18.68
CA ALA A 223 26.25 17.04 18.14
C ALA A 223 27.21 17.24 19.30
N VAL A 224 27.95 16.21 19.67
CA VAL A 224 29.20 16.35 20.40
C VAL A 224 30.25 16.59 19.33
N ASN A 225 30.89 17.76 19.40
CA ASN A 225 31.96 18.17 18.49
C ASN A 225 33.07 17.10 18.49
N ALA A 226 33.12 16.28 17.44
CA ALA A 226 34.24 15.40 17.15
C ALA A 226 34.74 15.71 15.72
N PRO A 227 36.07 15.77 15.50
CA PRO A 227 36.63 16.18 14.22
C PRO A 227 36.32 15.17 13.13
N VAL A 228 36.04 15.69 11.93
CA VAL A 228 35.70 14.93 10.73
C VAL A 228 36.82 13.96 10.38
N VAL A 229 36.54 12.66 10.43
CA VAL A 229 37.35 11.64 9.75
C VAL A 229 36.48 10.95 8.71
N SER A 230 36.82 11.20 7.46
CA SER A 230 36.20 10.61 6.26
C SER A 230 36.58 9.14 6.15
N GLY A 231 35.58 8.24 6.12
CA GLY A 231 35.78 6.82 5.86
C GLY A 231 34.45 6.06 5.79
N ALA A 232 34.25 5.28 4.73
CA ALA A 232 33.01 4.60 4.39
C ALA A 232 32.51 3.64 5.50
N LEU A 233 31.22 3.72 5.82
CA LEU A 233 30.54 2.93 6.85
C LEU A 233 29.88 1.67 6.26
N VAL A 234 30.66 0.67 5.87
CA VAL A 234 30.15 -0.72 5.83
C VAL A 234 31.33 -1.67 6.14
N ASN A 235 31.35 -2.27 7.33
CA ASN A 235 32.15 -3.45 7.59
C ASN A 235 31.24 -4.67 7.64
N TRP A 236 31.56 -5.68 6.83
CA TRP A 236 30.92 -6.99 6.86
C TRP A 236 31.43 -7.76 8.07
N LEU A 237 30.53 -8.32 8.87
CA LEU A 237 30.88 -9.21 9.97
C LEU A 237 30.84 -10.67 9.50
N GLU A 238 31.95 -11.37 9.70
CA GLU A 238 32.05 -12.82 9.54
C GLU A 238 31.49 -13.49 10.80
N PHE A 239 30.57 -14.45 10.64
CA PHE A 239 29.91 -15.13 11.77
C PHE A 239 30.70 -16.37 12.18
N ASP A 240 31.12 -16.43 13.45
CA ASP A 240 31.68 -17.64 14.05
C ASP A 240 30.56 -18.60 14.52
N LYS A 241 30.77 -19.90 14.35
CA LYS A 241 29.73 -20.94 14.32
C LYS A 241 29.21 -21.42 15.68
N THR A 242 29.62 -20.83 16.80
CA THR A 242 29.42 -21.46 18.12
C THR A 242 28.62 -20.68 19.18
N ASP A 243 28.07 -19.50 18.88
CA ASP A 243 27.27 -18.75 19.88
C ASP A 243 25.77 -18.68 19.53
N THR A 244 24.93 -19.07 20.49
CA THR A 244 23.47 -19.25 20.35
C THR A 244 22.63 -18.03 20.75
N CYS A 245 23.23 -16.86 20.97
CA CYS A 245 22.46 -15.63 21.21
C CYS A 245 23.25 -14.37 20.83
N PRO A 246 22.85 -13.59 19.79
CA PRO A 246 23.56 -12.38 19.44
C PRO A 246 23.24 -11.25 20.44
N ARG A 247 24.27 -10.78 21.16
CA ARG A 247 24.23 -9.54 21.94
C ARG A 247 24.78 -8.40 21.10
N ILE A 248 23.93 -7.43 20.77
CA ILE A 248 24.36 -6.19 20.12
C ILE A 248 24.99 -5.29 21.19
N LEU A 249 26.31 -5.18 21.18
CA LEU A 249 27.04 -4.17 21.93
C LEU A 249 27.35 -2.99 21.00
N VAL A 250 26.70 -1.86 21.24
CA VAL A 250 27.11 -0.59 20.65
C VAL A 250 28.24 -0.06 21.51
N LEU A 251 29.48 -0.32 21.10
CA LEU A 251 30.63 0.38 21.65
C LEU A 251 30.63 1.79 21.06
N GLY A 252 30.17 2.74 21.87
CA GLY A 252 30.44 4.15 21.64
C GLY A 252 31.94 4.40 21.81
N VAL A 253 32.52 5.15 20.88
CA VAL A 253 33.74 5.92 21.13
C VAL A 253 33.29 7.32 21.48
#